data_AF-A0A9W2ZMU7-F1
#
_entry.id   AF-A0A9W2ZMU7-F1
#
_cell.length_a   1.000
_cell.length_b   1.000
_cell.length_c   1.000
_cell.angle_alpha   90.00
_cell.angle_beta   90.00
_cell.angle_gamma   90.00
#
_symmetry.space_group_name_H-M   'P 1'
#
loop_
_entity.id
_entity.type
_entity.pdbx_description
1 polymer ?
#
loop_
_entity_poly.entity_id
_entity_poly.type
_entity_poly.pdbx_seq_one_letter_code
_entity_poly.pdbx_strand_id
1 'polypeptide(L)'
;MSYKQERAFTTFKSNYTELHQDLTRFFQELPGRLKRRAPTGLSDVKVIPTIMSPSDEFFNVDEADLVLKKWQEVVDATKFVLLNIVSYVTENNQEWFQEQKKKLDWWFDVLSGQANLLRLETSTVEKLREARAGIGSANRGTADLREKIEMRKKQDTINSLKTLLTAS
;
A
#
# COMPACT_ATOMS: atom_id res chain seq x y z
N MET A 1 9.53 22.20 9.51
CA MET A 1 9.82 20.82 9.08
C MET A 1 11.31 20.56 9.24
N SER A 2 11.75 19.32 9.54
CA SER A 2 13.17 19.02 9.74
C SER A 2 13.79 18.43 8.46
N TYR A 3 15.06 18.77 8.17
CA TYR A 3 15.83 18.19 7.07
C TYR A 3 15.90 16.65 7.12
N LYS A 4 15.86 16.07 8.33
CA LYS A 4 15.87 14.62 8.54
C LYS A 4 14.58 13.97 8.06
N GLN A 5 13.43 14.58 8.34
CA GLN A 5 12.12 14.08 7.92
C GLN A 5 11.99 14.11 6.39
N GLU A 6 12.41 15.21 5.76
CA GLU A 6 12.36 15.36 4.30
C GLU A 6 13.25 14.33 3.58
N ARG A 7 14.47 14.09 4.12
CA ARG A 7 15.37 13.07 3.60
C ARG A 7 14.79 11.66 3.77
N ALA A 8 14.25 11.34 4.95
CA ALA A 8 13.63 10.04 5.21
C ALA A 8 12.43 9.79 4.28
N PHE A 9 11.59 10.81 4.09
CA PHE A 9 10.45 10.75 3.17
C PHE A 9 10.90 10.56 1.71
N THR A 10 11.93 11.29 1.27
CA THR A 10 12.48 11.15 -0.09
C THR A 10 13.01 9.75 -0.35
N THR A 11 13.75 9.17 0.61
CA THR A 11 14.23 7.79 0.50
C THR A 11 13.08 6.79 0.45
N PHE A 12 12.08 6.95 1.32
CA PHE A 12 10.87 6.12 1.31
C PHE A 12 10.16 6.22 -0.05
N LYS A 13 9.94 7.44 -0.55
CA LYS A 13 9.26 7.70 -1.84
C LYS A 13 9.97 7.03 -3.01
N SER A 14 11.29 7.13 -3.07
CA SER A 14 12.09 6.52 -4.14
C SER A 14 11.89 4.99 -4.17
N ASN A 15 12.08 4.33 -3.03
CA ASN A 15 11.96 2.87 -2.93
C ASN A 15 10.51 2.41 -3.12
N TYR A 16 9.53 3.17 -2.60
CA TYR A 16 8.13 2.87 -2.83
C TYR A 16 7.75 2.96 -4.30
N THR A 17 8.34 3.89 -5.05
CA THR A 17 8.11 4.02 -6.50
C THR A 17 8.57 2.76 -7.25
N GLU A 18 9.72 2.20 -6.87
CA GLU A 18 10.21 0.94 -7.45
C GLU A 18 9.31 -0.24 -7.08
N LEU A 19 8.97 -0.39 -5.79
CA LEU A 19 8.00 -1.41 -5.35
C LEU A 19 6.65 -1.25 -6.08
N HIS A 20 6.14 -0.03 -6.25
CA HIS A 20 4.85 0.19 -6.89
C HIS A 20 4.83 -0.33 -8.33
N GLN A 21 5.94 -0.21 -9.07
CA GLN A 21 6.07 -0.80 -10.41
C GLN A 21 5.99 -2.33 -10.35
N ASP A 22 6.67 -2.95 -9.38
CA ASP A 22 6.66 -4.40 -9.18
C ASP A 22 5.27 -4.91 -8.76
N LEU A 23 4.61 -4.23 -7.82
CA LEU A 23 3.24 -4.52 -7.39
C LEU A 23 2.27 -4.43 -8.58
N THR A 24 2.37 -3.35 -9.36
CA THR A 24 1.52 -3.13 -10.52
C THR A 24 1.67 -4.27 -11.52
N ARG A 25 2.90 -4.65 -11.86
CA ARG A 25 3.17 -5.75 -12.78
C ARG A 25 2.64 -7.08 -12.24
N PHE A 26 2.93 -7.38 -10.99
CA PHE A 26 2.45 -8.61 -10.33
C PHE A 26 0.92 -8.74 -10.41
N PHE A 27 0.18 -7.72 -9.99
CA PHE A 27 -1.29 -7.77 -9.98
C PHE A 27 -1.91 -7.69 -11.38
N GLN A 28 -1.21 -7.15 -12.37
CA GLN A 28 -1.63 -7.20 -13.78
C GLN A 28 -1.51 -8.61 -14.36
N GLU A 29 -0.40 -9.30 -14.08
CA GLU A 29 -0.11 -10.64 -14.61
C GLU A 29 -0.84 -11.76 -13.86
N LEU A 30 -1.06 -11.59 -12.55
CA LEU A 30 -1.58 -12.63 -11.66
C LEU A 30 -2.84 -13.33 -12.22
N PRO A 31 -3.91 -12.63 -12.69
CA PRO A 31 -5.12 -13.30 -13.17
C PRO A 31 -4.87 -14.30 -14.32
N GLY A 32 -3.91 -14.03 -15.19
CA GLY A 32 -3.54 -14.90 -16.31
C GLY A 32 -2.77 -16.16 -15.89
N ARG A 33 -2.34 -16.23 -14.63
CA ARG A 33 -1.52 -17.32 -14.06
C ARG A 33 -2.29 -18.19 -13.06
N LEU A 34 -3.60 -17.95 -12.93
CA LEU A 34 -4.50 -18.69 -12.05
C LEU A 34 -5.20 -19.83 -12.79
N LYS A 35 -5.55 -20.88 -12.03
CA LYS A 35 -6.41 -21.98 -12.47
C LYS A 35 -7.79 -21.43 -12.82
N ARG A 36 -8.46 -22.04 -13.80
CA ARG A 36 -9.83 -21.67 -14.21
C ARG A 36 -10.87 -21.67 -13.06
N ARG A 37 -10.64 -22.48 -12.02
CA ARG A 37 -11.50 -22.56 -10.83
C ARG A 37 -11.25 -21.46 -9.79
N ALA A 38 -10.32 -20.54 -10.05
CA ALA A 38 -10.05 -19.44 -9.14
C ALA A 38 -11.28 -18.51 -9.05
N PRO A 39 -11.58 -17.94 -7.87
CA PRO A 39 -12.67 -16.98 -7.71
C PRO A 39 -12.59 -15.84 -8.74
N THR A 40 -13.70 -15.53 -9.41
CA THR A 40 -13.78 -14.51 -10.47
C THR A 40 -13.43 -13.10 -9.96
N GLY A 41 -13.70 -12.82 -8.68
CA GLY A 41 -13.32 -11.56 -8.02
C GLY A 41 -11.81 -11.35 -7.89
N LEU A 42 -10.97 -12.34 -8.20
CA LEU A 42 -9.51 -12.16 -8.21
C LEU A 42 -9.00 -11.27 -9.33
N SER A 43 -9.85 -10.90 -10.29
CA SER A 43 -9.54 -9.83 -11.24
C SER A 43 -9.46 -8.45 -10.58
N ASP A 44 -10.10 -8.27 -9.43
CA ASP A 44 -10.17 -7.01 -8.68
C ASP A 44 -8.89 -6.70 -7.89
N VAL A 45 -7.96 -7.65 -7.76
CA VAL A 45 -6.66 -7.47 -7.08
C VAL A 45 -5.83 -6.32 -7.67
N LYS A 46 -6.11 -5.92 -8.92
CA LYS A 46 -5.53 -4.75 -9.58
C LYS A 46 -5.83 -3.43 -8.87
N VAL A 47 -6.79 -3.41 -7.94
CA VAL A 47 -7.06 -2.27 -7.08
C VAL A 47 -5.94 -2.00 -6.08
N ILE A 48 -5.16 -3.02 -5.68
CA ILE A 48 -4.20 -2.91 -4.59
C ILE A 48 -3.09 -1.87 -4.87
N PRO A 49 -2.42 -1.88 -6.04
CA PRO A 49 -1.47 -0.82 -6.39
C PRO A 49 -2.09 0.58 -6.36
N THR A 50 -3.39 0.69 -6.68
CA THR A 50 -4.08 1.98 -6.72
C THR A 50 -4.39 2.56 -5.34
N ILE A 51 -4.25 1.79 -4.25
CA ILE A 51 -4.43 2.29 -2.88
C ILE A 51 -3.53 3.50 -2.63
N MET A 52 -2.31 3.45 -3.16
CA MET A 52 -1.34 4.52 -3.06
C MET A 52 -0.42 4.56 -4.27
N SER A 53 -0.63 5.53 -5.16
CA SER A 53 0.25 5.82 -6.29
C SER A 53 1.34 6.82 -5.89
N PRO A 54 2.58 6.67 -6.37
CA PRO A 54 3.62 7.69 -6.22
C PRO A 54 3.26 9.06 -6.83
N SER A 55 2.28 9.08 -7.74
CA SER A 55 1.76 10.29 -8.40
C SER A 55 0.59 10.95 -7.65
N ASP A 56 0.10 10.35 -6.57
CA ASP A 56 -1.02 10.92 -5.82
C ASP A 56 -0.61 12.24 -5.16
N GLU A 57 -1.52 13.22 -5.11
CA GLU A 57 -1.26 14.54 -4.53
C GLU A 57 -0.85 14.44 -3.05
N PHE A 58 -1.43 13.50 -2.31
CA PHE A 58 -1.09 13.25 -0.90
C PHE A 58 0.27 12.55 -0.74
N PHE A 59 0.95 12.10 -1.80
CA PHE A 59 2.26 11.44 -1.70
C PHE A 59 3.38 12.48 -1.54
N ASN A 60 3.32 13.23 -0.45
CA ASN A 60 4.25 14.29 -0.08
C ASN A 60 4.54 14.27 1.43
N VAL A 61 5.59 14.98 1.84
CA VAL A 61 6.10 14.96 3.23
C VAL A 61 5.12 15.54 4.26
N ASP A 62 4.25 16.48 3.87
CA ASP A 62 3.25 17.06 4.77
C ASP A 62 2.16 16.05 5.16
N GLU A 63 1.96 15.01 4.34
CA GLU A 63 0.96 13.95 4.54
C GLU A 63 1.62 12.63 4.97
N ALA A 64 2.80 12.68 5.60
CA ALA A 64 3.58 11.49 5.95
C ALA A 64 2.77 10.44 6.73
N ASP A 65 1.89 10.84 7.65
CA ASP A 65 1.06 9.90 8.40
C ASP A 65 0.02 9.18 7.53
N LEU A 66 -0.58 9.90 6.57
CA LEU A 66 -1.51 9.31 5.61
C LEU A 66 -0.77 8.32 4.69
N VAL A 67 0.42 8.70 4.22
CA VAL A 67 1.29 7.82 3.42
C VAL A 67 1.66 6.56 4.21
N LEU A 68 2.06 6.68 5.48
CA LEU A 68 2.40 5.55 6.34
C LEU A 68 1.20 4.64 6.62
N LYS A 69 0.00 5.21 6.74
CA LYS A 69 -1.24 4.43 6.91
C LYS A 69 -1.56 3.65 5.63
N LYS A 70 -1.55 4.31 4.48
CA LYS A 70 -1.83 3.66 3.18
C LYS A 70 -0.77 2.63 2.81
N TRP A 71 0.49 2.88 3.17
CA TRP A 71 1.55 1.88 3.10
C TRP A 71 1.16 0.57 3.80
N GLN A 72 0.69 0.66 5.05
CA GLN A 72 0.26 -0.51 5.80
C GLN A 72 -0.91 -1.24 5.10
N GLU A 73 -1.87 -0.49 4.56
CA GLU A 73 -3.00 -1.06 3.81
C GLU A 73 -2.54 -1.83 2.56
N VAL A 74 -1.56 -1.29 1.80
CA VAL A 74 -0.95 -1.97 0.64
C VAL A 74 -0.26 -3.26 1.07
N VAL A 75 0.53 -3.23 2.14
CA VAL A 75 1.24 -4.40 2.67
C VAL A 75 0.27 -5.48 3.12
N ASP A 76 -0.73 -5.12 3.92
CA ASP A 76 -1.70 -6.06 4.48
C ASP A 76 -2.53 -6.71 3.37
N ALA A 77 -3.02 -5.91 2.41
CA ALA A 77 -3.76 -6.42 1.26
C ALA A 77 -2.91 -7.35 0.39
N THR A 78 -1.65 -6.97 0.12
CA THR A 78 -0.77 -7.79 -0.73
C THR A 78 -0.37 -9.09 -0.04
N LYS A 79 0.05 -9.06 1.23
CA LYS A 79 0.39 -10.27 1.99
C LYS A 79 -0.79 -11.21 2.10
N PHE A 80 -1.99 -10.66 2.28
CA PHE A 80 -3.20 -11.46 2.29
C PHE A 80 -3.44 -12.19 0.96
N VAL A 81 -3.27 -11.51 -0.19
CA VAL A 81 -3.34 -12.17 -1.49
C VAL A 81 -2.26 -13.23 -1.61
N LEU A 82 -1.01 -12.90 -1.31
CA LEU A 82 0.13 -13.83 -1.43
C LEU A 82 -0.05 -15.11 -0.61
N LEU A 83 -0.67 -15.02 0.57
CA LEU A 83 -0.92 -16.18 1.44
C LEU A 83 -2.00 -17.10 0.86
N ASN A 84 -3.10 -16.54 0.35
CA ASN A 84 -4.29 -17.31 0.00
C ASN A 84 -4.35 -17.72 -1.47
N ILE A 85 -3.57 -17.08 -2.35
CA ILE A 85 -3.65 -17.31 -3.79
C ILE A 85 -2.88 -18.55 -4.27
N VAL A 86 -1.94 -19.07 -3.47
CA VAL A 86 -1.01 -20.16 -3.85
C VAL A 86 -1.72 -21.38 -4.41
N SER A 87 -2.82 -21.79 -3.78
CA SER A 87 -3.61 -22.97 -4.17
C SER A 87 -4.29 -22.81 -5.54
N TYR A 88 -4.47 -21.56 -5.98
CA TYR A 88 -5.08 -21.18 -7.25
C TYR A 88 -4.06 -20.92 -8.36
N VAL A 89 -2.77 -20.79 -8.06
CA VAL A 89 -1.74 -20.63 -9.09
C VAL A 89 -1.59 -21.94 -9.88
N THR A 90 -1.57 -21.88 -11.21
CA THR A 90 -1.36 -23.07 -12.06
C THR A 90 0.04 -23.66 -11.82
N GLU A 91 0.21 -24.96 -11.97
CA GLU A 91 1.49 -25.65 -11.73
C GLU A 91 2.67 -25.02 -12.48
N ASN A 92 2.49 -24.71 -13.77
CA ASN A 92 3.50 -24.07 -14.62
C ASN A 92 3.89 -22.63 -14.20
N ASN A 93 3.17 -22.02 -13.26
CA ASN A 93 3.42 -20.67 -12.76
C ASN A 93 3.83 -20.64 -11.28
N GLN A 94 4.02 -21.80 -10.64
CA GLN A 94 4.40 -21.87 -9.23
C GLN A 94 5.77 -21.24 -8.97
N GLU A 95 6.76 -21.51 -9.84
CA GLU A 95 8.11 -20.93 -9.73
C GLU A 95 8.08 -19.39 -9.84
N TRP A 96 7.46 -18.87 -10.91
CA TRP A 96 7.21 -17.43 -11.07
C TRP A 96 6.56 -16.82 -9.83
N PHE A 97 5.53 -17.47 -9.28
CA PHE A 97 4.83 -16.95 -8.11
C PHE A 97 5.74 -16.88 -6.87
N GLN A 98 6.56 -17.91 -6.64
CA GLN A 98 7.51 -17.92 -5.52
C GLN A 98 8.59 -16.84 -5.68
N GLU A 99 9.06 -16.58 -6.90
CA GLU A 99 9.99 -15.49 -7.19
C GLU A 99 9.37 -14.12 -6.89
N GLN A 100 8.14 -13.88 -7.39
CA GLN A 100 7.43 -12.63 -7.11
C GLN A 100 7.15 -12.45 -5.62
N LYS A 101 6.74 -13.52 -4.93
CA LYS A 101 6.53 -13.49 -3.47
C LYS A 101 7.79 -13.09 -2.72
N LYS A 102 8.94 -13.74 -3.02
CA LYS A 102 10.23 -13.40 -2.39
C LYS A 102 10.63 -11.94 -2.66
N LYS A 103 10.44 -11.48 -3.89
CA LYS A 103 10.75 -10.11 -4.29
C LYS A 103 9.89 -9.09 -3.53
N LEU A 104 8.59 -9.32 -3.43
CA LEU A 104 7.66 -8.45 -2.70
C LEU A 104 7.92 -8.48 -1.19
N ASP A 105 8.19 -9.66 -0.61
CA ASP A 105 8.56 -9.78 0.81
C ASP A 105 9.83 -8.98 1.13
N TRP A 106 10.86 -9.05 0.29
CA TRP A 106 12.08 -8.23 0.44
C TRP A 106 11.78 -6.73 0.42
N TRP A 107 10.96 -6.27 -0.53
CA TRP A 107 10.56 -4.87 -0.60
C TRP A 107 9.78 -4.42 0.65
N PHE A 108 8.89 -5.26 1.15
CA PHE A 108 8.14 -4.98 2.38
C PHE A 108 9.07 -4.80 3.57
N ASP A 109 10.13 -5.60 3.68
CA ASP A 109 11.12 -5.46 4.76
C ASP A 109 11.91 -4.15 4.64
N VAL A 110 12.41 -3.81 3.44
CA VAL A 110 13.13 -2.57 3.17
C VAL A 110 12.28 -1.34 3.52
N LEU A 111 11.05 -1.29 3.01
CA LEU A 111 10.17 -0.14 3.22
C LEU A 111 9.58 -0.10 4.62
N SER A 112 9.42 -1.22 5.32
CA SER A 112 9.02 -1.22 6.73
C SER A 112 10.09 -0.59 7.62
N GLY A 113 11.38 -0.86 7.33
CA GLY A 113 12.49 -0.18 8.01
C GLY A 113 12.44 1.35 7.80
N GLN A 114 12.21 1.79 6.57
CA GLN A 114 12.13 3.21 6.23
C GLN A 114 10.87 3.90 6.78
N ALA A 115 9.73 3.19 6.76
CA ALA A 115 8.48 3.64 7.35
C ALA A 115 8.62 3.87 8.86
N ASN A 116 9.33 2.97 9.56
CA ASN A 116 9.60 3.14 10.99
C ASN A 116 10.49 4.37 11.26
N LEU A 117 11.53 4.61 10.46
CA LEU A 117 12.35 5.81 10.57
C LEU A 117 11.52 7.08 10.33
N LEU A 118 10.69 7.10 9.28
CA LEU A 118 9.81 8.22 8.97
C LEU A 118 8.80 8.49 10.11
N ARG A 119 8.26 7.43 10.73
CA ARG A 119 7.33 7.52 11.87
C ARG A 119 8.00 8.11 13.13
N LEU A 120 9.26 7.76 13.39
CA LEU A 120 10.05 8.34 14.48
C LEU A 120 10.32 9.83 14.27
N GLU A 121 10.68 10.23 13.04
CA GLU A 121 10.92 11.64 12.71
C GLU A 121 9.62 12.46 12.73
N THR A 122 8.50 11.90 12.26
CA THR A 122 7.18 12.57 12.24
C THR A 122 6.61 12.77 13.63
N SER A 123 6.60 11.73 14.47
CA SER A 123 6.12 11.83 15.86
C SER A 123 6.95 12.79 16.73
N THR A 124 8.24 12.96 16.42
CA THR A 124 9.10 13.95 17.08
C THR A 124 8.71 15.37 16.68
N VAL A 125 8.40 15.60 15.40
CA VAL A 125 7.97 16.91 14.88
C VAL A 125 6.56 17.27 15.35
N GLU A 126 5.64 16.30 15.41
CA GLU A 126 4.26 16.53 15.86
C GLU A 126 4.21 16.93 17.33
N LYS A 127 4.94 16.26 18.22
CA LYS A 127 5.09 16.66 19.62
C LYS A 127 5.65 18.08 19.78
N LEU A 128 6.59 18.49 18.92
CA LEU A 128 7.13 19.84 18.90
C LEU A 128 6.15 20.88 18.33
N ARG A 129 5.25 20.45 17.44
CA ARG A 129 4.23 21.30 16.80
C ARG A 129 3.01 21.46 17.71
N GLU A 130 2.54 20.42 18.38
CA GLU A 130 1.48 20.47 19.40
C GLU A 130 1.90 21.35 20.58
N ALA A 131 3.17 21.28 20.98
CA ALA A 131 3.73 22.19 21.99
C ALA A 131 3.79 23.67 21.53
N ARG A 132 3.67 23.94 20.22
CA ARG A 132 3.74 25.29 19.63
C ARG A 132 2.40 25.82 19.08
N ALA A 133 1.45 24.95 18.76
CA ALA A 133 0.18 25.29 18.13
C ALA A 133 -0.96 25.18 19.14
N GLY A 134 -1.09 26.19 20.00
CA GLY A 134 -2.37 26.48 20.62
C GLY A 134 -3.39 26.83 19.53
N ILE A 135 -4.44 26.03 19.43
CA ILE A 135 -5.73 26.27 18.75
C ILE A 135 -5.66 26.75 17.29
N GLY A 136 -6.11 25.89 16.38
CA GLY A 136 -6.83 26.31 15.17
C GLY A 136 -6.18 25.89 13.86
N SER A 137 -6.84 24.97 13.13
CA SER A 137 -7.27 25.20 11.74
C SER A 137 -7.85 23.89 11.19
N ALA A 138 -9.18 23.81 11.22
CA ALA A 138 -9.95 22.89 10.41
C ALA A 138 -10.26 23.60 9.09
N ASN A 139 -9.93 22.97 7.95
CA ASN A 139 -10.75 22.95 6.72
C ASN A 139 -9.93 22.39 5.52
N ARG A 140 -10.12 21.10 5.21
CA ARG A 140 -9.85 20.49 3.90
C ARG A 140 -11.08 19.66 3.51
N GLY A 141 -12.13 20.33 3.01
CA GLY A 141 -13.48 19.75 2.96
C GLY A 141 -13.89 19.04 1.66
N THR A 142 -13.25 19.29 0.51
CA THR A 142 -13.82 18.87 -0.80
C THR A 142 -12.96 17.90 -1.62
N ALA A 143 -11.64 18.08 -1.69
CA ALA A 143 -10.74 17.06 -2.26
C ALA A 143 -10.76 15.76 -1.43
N ASP A 144 -10.87 15.94 -0.11
CA ASP A 144 -11.00 14.89 0.90
C ASP A 144 -12.25 14.01 0.71
N LEU A 145 -13.38 14.56 0.25
CA LEU A 145 -14.61 13.77 0.04
C LEU A 145 -14.52 12.81 -1.14
N ARG A 146 -13.99 13.26 -2.29
CA ARG A 146 -13.81 12.40 -3.46
C ARG A 146 -12.79 11.31 -3.19
N GLU A 147 -11.68 11.68 -2.55
CA GLU A 147 -10.68 10.72 -2.11
C GLU A 147 -11.25 9.72 -1.09
N LYS A 148 -12.02 10.18 -0.11
CA LYS A 148 -12.72 9.31 0.86
C LYS A 148 -13.68 8.34 0.19
N ILE A 149 -14.43 8.77 -0.82
CA ILE A 149 -15.36 7.88 -1.56
C ILE A 149 -14.58 6.82 -2.33
N GLU A 150 -13.52 7.22 -3.05
CA GLU A 150 -12.69 6.28 -3.80
C GLU A 150 -11.97 5.30 -2.86
N MET A 151 -11.46 5.77 -1.71
CA MET A 151 -10.87 4.93 -0.69
C MET A 151 -11.86 3.94 -0.09
N ARG A 152 -13.11 4.36 0.19
CA ARG A 152 -14.16 3.45 0.65
C ARG A 152 -14.42 2.34 -0.36
N LYS A 153 -14.54 2.67 -1.65
CA LYS A 153 -14.70 1.65 -2.71
C LYS A 153 -13.53 0.66 -2.74
N LYS A 154 -12.29 1.17 -2.69
CA LYS A 154 -11.09 0.31 -2.66
C LYS A 154 -11.10 -0.61 -1.44
N GLN A 155 -11.49 -0.07 -0.27
CA GLN A 155 -11.59 -0.83 0.96
C GLN A 155 -12.68 -1.91 0.88
N ASP A 156 -13.84 -1.60 0.31
CA ASP A 156 -14.92 -2.57 0.10
C ASP A 156 -14.50 -3.69 -0.86
N THR A 157 -13.75 -3.36 -1.91
CA THR A 157 -13.13 -4.35 -2.80
C THR A 157 -12.13 -5.23 -2.06
N ILE A 158 -11.24 -4.65 -1.24
CA ILE A 158 -10.28 -5.42 -0.43
C ILE A 158 -11.01 -6.35 0.55
N ASN A 159 -12.08 -5.87 1.18
CA ASN A 159 -12.88 -6.69 2.09
C ASN A 159 -13.57 -7.84 1.35
N SER A 160 -14.09 -7.57 0.16
CA SER A 160 -14.70 -8.60 -0.71
C SER A 160 -13.67 -9.66 -1.12
N LEU A 161 -12.46 -9.24 -1.51
CA LEU A 161 -11.33 -10.14 -1.78
C LEU A 161 -10.99 -11.00 -0.56
N LYS A 162 -11.01 -10.41 0.65
CA LYS A 162 -10.79 -11.16 1.89
C LYS A 162 -11.81 -12.26 2.07
N THR A 163 -13.09 -11.94 1.99
CA THR A 163 -14.17 -12.93 2.12
C THR A 163 -14.04 -14.05 1.10
N LEU A 164 -13.77 -13.73 -0.18
CA LEU A 164 -13.64 -14.71 -1.25
C LEU A 164 -12.47 -15.69 -1.02
N LEU A 165 -11.32 -15.17 -0.58
CA LEU A 165 -10.11 -15.95 -0.37
C LEU A 165 -10.14 -16.77 0.93
N THR A 166 -10.98 -16.42 1.92
CA THR A 166 -11.17 -17.21 3.14
C THR A 166 -12.32 -18.22 3.08
N ALA A 167 -13.24 -18.07 2.12
CA ALA A 167 -14.45 -18.92 2.01
C ALA A 167 -14.24 -20.21 1.21
N SER A 168 -13.01 -20.49 0.78
CA SER A 168 -12.62 -21.64 -0.05
C SER A 168 -11.65 -22.57 0.66
#